data_AF-A0A958MM84-F1
#
_entry.id   AF-A0A958MM84-F1
#
_cell.length_a   1.000
_cell.length_b   1.000
_cell.length_c   1.000
_cell.angle_alpha   90.00
_cell.angle_beta   90.00
_cell.angle_gamma   90.00
#
_symmetry.space_group_name_H-M   'P 1'
#
loop_
_entity.id
_entity.type
_entity.pdbx_description
1 polymer ?
#
loop_
_entity_poly.entity_id
_entity_poly.type
_entity_poly.pdbx_seq_one_letter_code
_entity_poly.pdbx_strand_id
1 'polypeptide(L)'
;MEKKCPECGNKIIGRIDKKFCSDACRNAYNNTINKDRKNLIRNTNNWLRKNYRILEALNPNQKTKVSRAKLIEKGFDFNYFTSIYTTKAGTVYYFVYDQGYLPIEGDYYALVKRES
;
A
#
# COMPACT_ATOMS: atom_id res chain seq x y z
N MET A 1 -27.83 32.64 -16.31
CA MET A 1 -27.33 31.28 -16.57
C MET A 1 -27.73 30.38 -15.41
N GLU A 2 -28.41 29.26 -15.65
CA GLU A 2 -28.82 28.36 -14.57
C GLU A 2 -27.62 27.57 -14.04
N LYS A 3 -27.38 27.61 -12.72
CA LYS A 3 -26.33 26.79 -12.10
C LYS A 3 -26.75 25.33 -12.09
N LYS A 4 -25.95 24.47 -12.73
CA LYS A 4 -26.14 23.01 -12.77
C LYS A 4 -25.23 22.33 -11.76
N CYS A 5 -25.71 21.24 -11.17
CA CYS A 5 -24.94 20.39 -10.27
C CYS A 5 -23.81 19.70 -11.06
N PRO A 6 -22.55 19.75 -10.60
CA PRO A 6 -21.42 19.11 -11.30
C PRO A 6 -21.48 17.58 -11.25
N GLU A 7 -22.25 16.98 -10.34
CA GLU A 7 -22.39 15.52 -10.23
C GLU A 7 -23.50 14.96 -11.14
N CYS A 8 -24.71 15.53 -11.09
CA CYS A 8 -25.89 14.96 -11.74
C CYS A 8 -26.48 15.83 -12.85
N GLY A 9 -25.92 17.02 -13.10
CA GLY A 9 -26.41 17.95 -14.12
C GLY A 9 -27.72 18.67 -13.79
N ASN A 10 -28.43 18.26 -12.73
CA ASN A 10 -29.70 18.88 -12.32
C ASN A 10 -29.52 20.36 -11.92
N LYS A 11 -30.57 21.15 -12.12
CA LYS A 11 -30.61 22.56 -11.69
C LYS A 11 -30.44 22.67 -10.18
N ILE A 12 -29.59 23.61 -9.75
CA ILE A 12 -29.40 23.92 -8.34
C ILE A 12 -30.48 24.90 -7.91
N ILE A 13 -31.24 24.52 -6.89
CA ILE A 13 -32.26 25.37 -6.25
C ILE A 13 -31.83 25.64 -4.80
N GLY A 14 -31.93 26.90 -4.38
CA GLY A 14 -31.59 27.36 -3.03
C GLY A 14 -30.60 28.51 -3.05
N ARG A 15 -29.75 28.58 -2.01
CA ARG A 15 -28.78 29.67 -1.79
C ARG A 15 -27.91 29.95 -3.02
N ILE A 16 -27.55 31.22 -3.21
CA ILE A 16 -26.74 31.71 -4.34
C ILE A 16 -25.37 31.00 -4.42
N ASP A 17 -24.77 30.64 -3.29
CA ASP A 17 -23.47 29.97 -3.19
C ASP A 17 -23.53 28.44 -3.27
N LYS A 18 -24.73 27.85 -3.40
CA LYS A 18 -24.92 26.40 -3.45
C LYS A 18 -24.24 25.81 -4.70
N LYS A 19 -23.34 24.85 -4.48
CA LYS A 19 -22.54 24.16 -5.53
C LYS A 19 -23.10 22.81 -5.98
N PHE A 20 -23.92 22.16 -5.15
CA PHE A 20 -24.48 20.82 -5.41
C PHE A 20 -25.98 20.83 -5.13
N CYS A 21 -26.77 20.06 -5.88
CA CYS A 21 -28.22 20.00 -5.66
C CYS A 21 -28.59 19.34 -4.32
N SER A 22 -27.78 18.38 -3.85
CA SER A 22 -27.95 17.63 -2.59
C SER A 22 -26.60 17.29 -1.93
N ASP A 23 -26.62 16.93 -0.66
CA ASP A 23 -25.44 16.42 0.06
C ASP A 23 -24.95 15.08 -0.52
N ALA A 24 -25.87 14.24 -1.02
CA ALA A 24 -25.51 13.01 -1.73
C ALA A 24 -24.65 13.30 -2.97
N CYS A 25 -25.03 14.30 -3.78
CA CYS A 25 -24.25 14.71 -4.95
C CYS A 25 -22.89 15.30 -4.57
N ARG A 26 -22.80 16.05 -3.46
CA ARG A 26 -21.52 16.54 -2.94
C ARG A 26 -20.59 15.37 -2.57
N ASN A 27 -21.13 14.37 -1.88
CA ASN A 27 -20.36 13.20 -1.44
C ASN A 27 -19.92 12.33 -2.62
N ALA A 28 -20.81 12.09 -3.59
CA ALA A 28 -20.49 11.33 -4.80
C ALA A 28 -19.37 12.00 -5.60
N TYR A 29 -19.48 13.30 -5.85
CA TYR A 29 -18.45 14.09 -6.55
C TYR A 29 -17.10 14.09 -5.83
N ASN A 30 -17.12 14.21 -4.51
CA ASN A 30 -15.89 14.13 -3.72
C ASN A 30 -15.30 12.71 -3.72
N ASN A 31 -16.12 11.67 -3.81
CA ASN A 31 -15.66 10.29 -3.89
C ASN A 31 -15.02 9.98 -5.25
N THR A 32 -15.58 10.49 -6.35
CA THR A 32 -15.00 10.37 -7.70
C THR A 32 -13.67 11.11 -7.79
N ILE A 33 -13.57 12.36 -7.32
CA ILE A 33 -12.30 13.11 -7.31
C ILE A 33 -11.20 12.37 -6.53
N ASN A 34 -11.55 11.79 -5.38
CA ASN A 34 -10.57 11.12 -4.53
C ASN A 34 -10.33 9.65 -4.91
N LYS A 35 -10.99 9.12 -5.95
CA LYS A 35 -10.96 7.70 -6.31
C LYS A 35 -9.54 7.23 -6.64
N ASP A 36 -8.82 7.96 -7.48
CA ASP A 36 -7.50 7.53 -7.95
C ASP A 36 -6.45 7.57 -6.84
N ARG A 37 -6.45 8.65 -6.03
CA ARG A 37 -5.57 8.75 -4.84
C ARG A 37 -5.88 7.65 -3.82
N LYS A 38 -7.16 7.38 -3.55
CA LYS A 38 -7.58 6.29 -2.65
C LYS A 38 -7.20 4.92 -3.22
N ASN A 39 -7.27 4.72 -4.54
CA ASN A 39 -6.89 3.47 -5.20
C ASN A 39 -5.39 3.20 -5.12
N LEU A 40 -4.54 4.21 -5.38
CA LEU A 40 -3.09 4.06 -5.27
C LEU A 40 -2.69 3.61 -3.85
N ILE A 41 -3.13 4.34 -2.83
CA ILE A 41 -2.82 4.03 -1.43
C ILE A 41 -3.35 2.64 -1.05
N ARG A 42 -4.59 2.32 -1.44
CA ARG A 42 -5.20 1.01 -1.18
C ARG A 42 -4.40 -0.12 -1.82
N ASN A 43 -3.98 0.04 -3.07
CA ASN A 43 -3.21 -0.97 -3.80
C ASN A 43 -1.81 -1.16 -3.18
N THR A 44 -1.11 -0.08 -2.84
CA THR A 44 0.17 -0.15 -2.10
C THR A 44 -0.01 -0.90 -0.77
N ASN A 45 -1.05 -0.58 0.00
CA ASN A 45 -1.32 -1.27 1.26
C ASN A 45 -1.69 -2.76 1.08
N ASN A 46 -2.32 -3.12 -0.04
CA ASN A 46 -2.60 -4.51 -0.37
C ASN A 46 -1.30 -5.28 -0.65
N TRP A 47 -0.37 -4.69 -1.39
CA TRP A 47 0.95 -5.27 -1.64
C TRP A 47 1.76 -5.42 -0.35
N LEU A 48 1.84 -4.37 0.46
CA LEU A 48 2.53 -4.43 1.77
C LEU A 48 1.94 -5.52 2.66
N ARG A 49 0.61 -5.63 2.75
CA ARG A 49 -0.05 -6.69 3.54
C ARG A 49 0.22 -8.09 2.98
N LYS A 50 0.26 -8.26 1.66
CA LYS A 50 0.60 -9.53 1.03
C LYS A 50 2.04 -9.92 1.33
N ASN A 51 2.99 -9.01 1.15
CA ASN A 51 4.40 -9.21 1.46
C ASN A 51 4.60 -9.58 2.92
N TYR A 52 3.95 -8.86 3.83
CA TYR A 52 3.99 -9.13 5.26
C TYR A 52 3.62 -10.60 5.59
N ARG A 53 2.46 -11.05 5.09
CA ARG A 53 1.98 -12.42 5.30
C ARG A 53 2.93 -13.48 4.73
N ILE A 54 3.56 -13.19 3.59
CA ILE A 54 4.54 -14.11 2.98
C ILE A 54 5.78 -14.23 3.87
N LEU A 55 6.32 -13.11 4.35
CA LEU A 55 7.50 -13.12 5.24
C LEU A 55 7.18 -13.83 6.54
N GLU A 56 6.05 -13.51 7.17
CA GLU A 56 5.59 -14.15 8.41
C GLU A 56 5.44 -15.67 8.25
N ALA A 57 4.77 -16.12 7.18
CA ALA A 57 4.56 -17.54 6.92
C ALA A 57 5.87 -18.30 6.60
N LEU A 58 6.83 -17.64 5.96
CA LEU A 58 8.12 -18.23 5.61
C LEU A 58 9.18 -18.08 6.72
N ASN A 59 8.89 -17.33 7.78
CA ASN A 59 9.81 -17.06 8.88
C ASN A 59 9.26 -17.44 10.27
N PRO A 60 8.76 -18.68 10.47
CA PRO A 60 8.14 -19.10 11.74
C PRO A 60 9.10 -19.04 12.94
N ASN A 61 10.38 -19.28 12.70
CA ASN A 61 11.42 -19.26 13.73
C ASN A 61 12.10 -17.88 13.87
N GLN A 62 11.52 -16.82 13.31
CA GLN A 62 12.04 -15.45 13.31
C GLN A 62 13.39 -15.23 12.62
N LYS A 63 14.09 -16.31 12.22
CA LYS A 63 15.29 -16.28 11.38
C LYS A 63 15.29 -17.47 10.42
N THR A 64 15.15 -17.22 9.12
CA THR A 64 15.02 -18.29 8.11
C THR A 64 15.72 -17.92 6.81
N LYS A 65 16.35 -18.89 6.13
CA LYS A 65 16.91 -18.72 4.78
C LYS A 65 15.92 -19.20 3.74
N VAL A 66 15.65 -18.37 2.73
CA VAL A 66 14.67 -18.65 1.66
C VAL A 66 15.25 -18.24 0.31
N SER A 67 15.02 -19.03 -0.75
CA SER A 67 15.45 -18.66 -2.10
C SER A 67 14.60 -17.52 -2.67
N ARG A 68 15.18 -16.68 -3.52
CA ARG A 68 14.46 -15.62 -4.24
C ARG A 68 13.28 -16.19 -5.04
N ALA A 69 13.49 -17.32 -5.70
CA ALA A 69 12.45 -18.00 -6.48
C ALA A 69 11.20 -18.34 -5.63
N LYS A 70 11.37 -18.82 -4.39
CA LYS A 70 10.25 -19.16 -3.50
C LYS A 70 9.43 -17.94 -3.08
N LEU A 71 10.09 -16.79 -2.88
CA LEU A 71 9.41 -15.52 -2.62
C LEU A 71 8.57 -15.09 -3.83
N ILE A 72 9.15 -15.16 -5.03
CA ILE A 72 8.47 -14.84 -6.30
C ILE A 72 7.27 -15.76 -6.54
N GLU A 73 7.44 -17.06 -6.31
CA GLU A 73 6.37 -18.06 -6.44
C GLU A 73 5.17 -17.75 -5.53
N LYS A 74 5.43 -17.30 -4.30
CA LYS A 74 4.37 -16.82 -3.38
C LYS A 74 3.81 -15.45 -3.75
N GLY A 75 4.37 -14.82 -4.78
CA GLY A 75 3.97 -13.51 -5.29
C GLY A 75 4.41 -12.35 -4.41
N PHE A 76 5.57 -12.47 -3.78
CA PHE A 76 6.24 -11.39 -3.07
C PHE A 76 6.76 -10.35 -4.07
N ASP A 77 6.54 -9.07 -3.77
CA ASP A 77 7.03 -7.96 -4.62
C ASP A 77 8.08 -7.14 -3.87
N PHE A 78 9.33 -7.24 -4.32
CA PHE A 78 10.49 -6.58 -3.68
C PHE A 78 10.45 -5.06 -3.73
N ASN A 79 9.55 -4.44 -4.50
CA ASN A 79 9.38 -2.99 -4.56
C ASN A 79 8.57 -2.42 -3.39
N TYR A 80 7.88 -3.27 -2.63
CA TYR A 80 7.00 -2.84 -1.53
C TYR A 80 7.59 -3.19 -0.17
N PHE A 81 8.26 -2.20 0.42
CA PHE A 81 8.79 -2.23 1.79
C PHE A 81 8.49 -0.89 2.50
N THR A 82 8.49 -0.90 3.82
CA THR A 82 8.19 0.28 4.66
C THR A 82 9.44 0.99 5.15
N SER A 83 10.57 0.29 5.30
CA SER A 83 11.81 0.90 5.77
C SER A 83 13.04 0.13 5.33
N ILE A 84 14.17 0.84 5.31
CA ILE A 84 15.50 0.29 5.03
C ILE A 84 16.36 0.51 6.26
N TYR A 85 17.20 -0.47 6.58
CA TYR A 85 18.23 -0.33 7.60
C TYR A 85 19.56 -0.83 7.07
N THR A 86 20.58 0.03 7.12
CA THR A 86 21.93 -0.31 6.66
C THR A 86 22.84 -0.46 7.87
N THR A 87 23.52 -1.61 7.99
CA THR A 87 24.48 -1.84 9.07
C THR A 87 25.77 -1.05 8.82
N LYS A 88 26.61 -0.92 9.86
CA LYS A 88 27.96 -0.35 9.71
C LYS A 88 28.84 -1.12 8.72
N ALA A 89 28.56 -2.41 8.51
CA ALA A 89 29.24 -3.25 7.52
C ALA A 89 28.70 -3.09 6.09
N GLY A 90 27.73 -2.19 5.87
CA GLY A 90 27.13 -1.94 4.56
C GLY A 90 26.01 -2.90 4.17
N THR A 91 25.63 -3.84 5.04
CA THR A 91 24.53 -4.78 4.78
C THR A 91 23.18 -4.06 4.84
N VAL A 92 22.39 -4.16 3.78
CA VAL A 92 21.09 -3.51 3.67
C VAL A 92 19.97 -4.50 4.01
N TYR A 93 19.12 -4.09 4.94
CA TYR A 93 17.91 -4.79 5.34
C TYR A 93 16.70 -4.04 4.82
N TYR A 94 15.75 -4.75 4.24
CA TYR A 94 14.48 -4.23 3.79
C TYR A 94 13.39 -4.75 4.71
N PHE A 95 12.54 -3.88 5.22
CA PHE A 95 11.51 -4.23 6.18
C PHE A 95 10.12 -3.94 5.65
N VAL A 96 9.20 -4.87 5.91
CA VAL A 96 7.76 -4.69 5.83
C VAL A 96 7.26 -4.76 7.26
N TYR A 97 7.06 -3.59 7.88
CA TYR A 97 6.81 -3.44 9.32
C TYR A 97 7.92 -4.11 10.17
N ASP A 98 7.59 -5.10 10.99
CA ASP A 98 8.53 -5.85 11.83
C ASP A 98 9.20 -7.04 11.12
N GLN A 99 8.74 -7.41 9.92
CA GLN A 99 9.34 -8.48 9.12
C GLN A 99 10.39 -7.93 8.17
N GLY A 100 11.60 -8.49 8.18
CA GLY A 100 12.73 -8.05 7.38
C GLY A 100 13.28 -9.13 6.45
N TYR A 101 13.91 -8.70 5.37
CA TYR A 101 14.69 -9.54 4.48
C TYR A 101 15.98 -8.84 4.04
N LEU A 102 17.04 -9.60 3.83
CA LEU A 102 18.29 -9.14 3.23
C LEU A 102 18.82 -10.15 2.21
N PRO A 103 19.41 -9.69 1.09
CA PRO A 103 20.05 -10.60 0.15
C PRO A 103 21.30 -11.23 0.78
N ILE A 104 21.50 -12.50 0.49
CA ILE A 104 22.70 -13.28 0.83
C ILE A 104 23.18 -14.04 -0.41
N GLU A 105 24.32 -14.71 -0.32
CA GLU A 105 24.91 -15.42 -1.46
C GLU A 105 24.00 -16.48 -2.07
N GLY A 106 24.11 -16.64 -3.40
CA GLY A 106 23.44 -17.69 -4.17
C GLY A 106 21.97 -17.43 -4.50
N ASP A 107 21.54 -16.17 -4.62
CA ASP A 107 20.15 -15.77 -4.88
C ASP A 107 19.18 -16.20 -3.76
N TYR A 108 19.66 -16.10 -2.52
CA TYR A 108 18.90 -16.34 -1.31
C TYR A 108 18.67 -15.04 -0.55
N TYR A 109 17.65 -15.06 0.30
CA TYR A 109 17.37 -14.04 1.28
C TYR A 109 17.39 -14.65 2.68
N ALA A 110 17.95 -13.93 3.64
CA ALA A 110 17.72 -14.18 5.05
C ALA A 110 16.51 -13.35 5.50
N LEU A 111 15.55 -14.01 6.13
CA LEU A 111 14.38 -13.40 6.75
C LEU A 111 14.64 -13.21 8.24
N VAL A 112 14.24 -12.06 8.78
CA VAL A 112 14.39 -11.70 10.19
C VAL A 112 13.11 -11.05 10.71
N LYS A 113 12.84 -11.15 12.01
CA LYS A 113 11.78 -10.38 12.68
C LYS A 113 12.41 -9.45 13.71
N ARG A 114 11.94 -8.21 13.78
CA ARG A 114 12.27 -7.29 14.88
C ARG A 114 11.29 -7.53 16.03
N GLU A 115 11.82 -7.72 17.23
CA GLU A 115 11.00 -7.55 18.43
C GLU A 115 10.73 -6.05 18.61
N SER A 116 9.48 -5.71 18.91
CA SER A 116 9.05 -4.34 19.20
C SER A 116 9.09 -4.08 20.70
#